data_AF-A0A0R3QD39-F1
#
_entry.id   AF-A0A0R3QD39-F1
#
_cell.length_a   1.000
_cell.length_b   1.000
_cell.length_c   1.000
_cell.angle_alpha   90.00
_cell.angle_beta   90.00
_cell.angle_gamma   90.00
#
_symmetry.space_group_name_H-M   'P 1'
#
loop_
_entity.id
_entity.type
_entity.pdbx_description
1 polymer ?
#
loop_
_entity_poly.entity_id
_entity_poly.type
_entity_poly.pdbx_seq_one_letter_code
_entity_poly.pdbx_strand_id
1 'polypeptide(L)'
;MLAMANCGIGSVRGYDELVPYKIDVVSETRNYTTWDEVKQSSTIIPARAALNSLHVWLAEHNYTQIYVDQRTPDIVAVTRHNPVTHEKVIMLAYTAFNKNAICYDCPAVEDLTFTGVLDEIVLEIEFSYTDKGRQESEDKIVGLNGAKVEVREHLKGNDSKLAIIKQYETNGKLHLKHFPSGSVIVIKLVKLQLISCE
;
A
#
# COMPACT_ATOMS: atom_id res chain seq x y z
N MET A 1 -1.79 4.60 2.50
CA MET A 1 -1.91 5.55 3.63
C MET A 1 -3.34 5.68 4.16
N LEU A 2 -4.31 6.19 3.39
CA LEU A 2 -5.68 6.42 3.90
C LEU A 2 -6.35 5.19 4.52
N ALA A 3 -6.13 3.99 3.97
CA ALA A 3 -6.62 2.73 4.52
C ALA A 3 -6.16 2.43 5.97
N MET A 4 -5.09 3.06 6.44
CA MET A 4 -4.60 2.92 7.82
C MET A 4 -5.25 3.92 8.79
N ALA A 5 -6.11 4.82 8.33
CA ALA A 5 -6.82 5.75 9.21
C ALA A 5 -7.90 5.04 10.04
N ASN A 6 -8.27 5.62 11.20
CA ASN A 6 -9.36 5.11 12.05
C ASN A 6 -10.69 5.83 11.77
N CYS A 7 -11.04 6.00 10.51
CA CYS A 7 -12.24 6.71 10.10
C CYS A 7 -12.72 6.21 8.73
N GLY A 8 -13.93 6.62 8.33
CA GLY A 8 -14.43 6.31 6.99
C GLY A 8 -13.53 6.89 5.89
N ILE A 9 -13.30 6.09 4.85
CA ILE A 9 -12.49 6.46 3.68
C ILE A 9 -13.31 6.36 2.40
N GLY A 10 -12.92 7.12 1.37
CA GLY A 10 -13.57 7.09 0.07
C GLY A 10 -12.66 7.65 -1.04
N SER A 11 -13.02 7.35 -2.29
CA SER A 11 -12.41 7.87 -3.50
C SER A 11 -13.49 8.27 -4.51
N VAL A 12 -13.14 9.14 -5.44
CA VAL A 12 -14.00 9.50 -6.57
C VAL A 12 -13.79 8.52 -7.73
N ARG A 13 -14.83 8.28 -8.53
CA ARG A 13 -14.70 7.53 -9.79
C ARG A 13 -13.73 8.26 -10.71
N GLY A 14 -12.80 7.52 -11.29
CA GLY A 14 -11.68 8.02 -12.08
C GLY A 14 -10.35 8.00 -11.33
N TYR A 15 -10.35 8.05 -9.99
CA TYR A 15 -9.11 7.99 -9.21
C TYR A 15 -8.49 6.58 -9.27
N ASP A 16 -9.29 5.55 -9.00
CA ASP A 16 -8.80 4.17 -8.97
C ASP A 16 -8.52 3.62 -10.39
N GLU A 17 -9.17 4.21 -11.39
CA GLU A 17 -8.92 3.99 -12.82
C GLU A 17 -7.73 4.81 -13.36
N LEU A 18 -7.09 5.64 -12.53
CA LEU A 18 -5.96 6.50 -12.92
C LEU A 18 -6.26 7.45 -14.08
N VAL A 19 -7.42 8.10 -14.10
CA VAL A 19 -7.75 9.10 -15.12
C VAL A 19 -6.74 10.27 -15.01
N PRO A 20 -5.97 10.58 -16.06
CA PRO A 20 -4.77 11.44 -15.96
C PRO A 20 -5.07 12.94 -15.90
N TYR A 21 -6.35 13.32 -15.89
CA TYR A 21 -6.81 14.70 -15.84
C TYR A 21 -8.01 14.83 -14.90
N LYS A 22 -8.24 16.04 -14.42
CA LYS A 22 -9.46 16.36 -13.68
C LYS A 22 -10.63 16.36 -14.67
N ILE A 23 -11.61 15.49 -14.44
CA ILE A 23 -12.84 15.42 -15.24
C ILE A 23 -13.62 16.73 -15.08
N ASP A 24 -13.95 17.36 -16.21
CA ASP A 24 -14.76 18.58 -16.24
C ASP A 24 -16.24 18.23 -16.08
N VAL A 25 -16.86 18.73 -15.02
CA VAL A 25 -18.26 18.42 -14.68
C VAL A 25 -19.29 19.07 -15.61
N VAL A 26 -18.87 20.02 -16.45
CA VAL A 26 -19.73 20.75 -17.39
C VAL A 26 -19.53 20.24 -18.82
N SER A 27 -18.26 20.11 -19.24
CA SER A 27 -17.94 19.83 -20.64
C SER A 27 -17.73 18.36 -20.96
N GLU A 28 -17.48 17.51 -19.97
CA GLU A 28 -17.28 16.08 -20.21
C GLU A 28 -18.60 15.38 -20.53
N THR A 29 -18.71 14.87 -21.75
CA THR A 29 -19.89 14.12 -22.21
C THR A 29 -19.62 12.62 -22.37
N ARG A 30 -18.36 12.18 -22.24
CA ARG A 30 -17.98 10.77 -22.37
C ARG A 30 -18.42 9.96 -21.17
N ASN A 31 -18.69 8.68 -21.40
CA ASN A 31 -19.09 7.75 -20.34
C ASN A 31 -17.87 7.19 -19.61
N TYR A 32 -18.03 6.81 -18.35
CA TYR A 32 -17.03 5.97 -17.69
C TYR A 32 -16.95 4.60 -18.36
N THR A 33 -15.76 4.00 -18.34
CA THR A 33 -15.57 2.59 -18.71
C THR A 33 -16.40 1.68 -17.80
N THR A 34 -16.92 0.61 -18.39
CA THR A 34 -17.71 -0.40 -17.67
C THR A 34 -16.81 -1.25 -16.77
N TRP A 35 -17.40 -1.96 -15.81
CA TRP A 35 -16.62 -2.82 -14.90
C TRP A 35 -15.81 -3.91 -15.62
N ASP A 36 -16.35 -4.49 -16.70
CA ASP A 36 -15.65 -5.55 -17.43
C ASP A 36 -14.47 -5.01 -18.24
N GLU A 37 -14.56 -3.78 -18.73
CA GLU A 37 -13.45 -3.08 -19.39
C GLU A 37 -12.39 -2.67 -18.37
N VAL A 38 -12.81 -2.17 -17.21
CA VAL A 38 -11.92 -1.76 -16.14
C VAL A 38 -11.09 -2.94 -15.61
N LYS A 39 -11.69 -4.13 -15.45
CA LYS A 39 -10.99 -5.35 -15.04
C LYS A 39 -9.88 -5.77 -16.02
N GLN A 40 -10.03 -5.45 -17.29
CA GLN A 40 -9.06 -5.76 -18.35
C GLN A 40 -7.98 -4.68 -18.47
N SER A 41 -8.18 -3.53 -17.85
CA SER A 41 -7.28 -2.39 -17.92
C SER A 41 -6.31 -2.33 -16.73
N SER A 42 -5.16 -1.74 -16.98
CA SER A 42 -4.15 -1.46 -15.97
C SER A 42 -4.59 -0.35 -15.01
N THR A 43 -5.14 -0.73 -13.86
CA THR A 43 -5.66 0.21 -12.84
C THR A 43 -5.14 -0.14 -11.45
N ILE A 44 -5.35 0.73 -10.45
CA ILE A 44 -5.01 0.44 -9.05
C ILE A 44 -6.14 -0.26 -8.29
N ILE A 45 -7.21 -0.69 -8.98
CA ILE A 45 -8.39 -1.29 -8.35
C ILE A 45 -8.08 -2.54 -7.53
N PRO A 46 -7.23 -3.49 -7.99
CA PRO A 46 -6.85 -4.61 -7.14
C PRO A 46 -6.17 -4.17 -5.85
N ALA A 47 -5.29 -3.17 -5.92
CA ALA A 47 -4.64 -2.61 -4.75
C ALA A 47 -5.63 -1.88 -3.82
N ARG A 48 -6.60 -1.14 -4.40
CA ARG A 48 -7.68 -0.51 -3.62
C ARG A 48 -8.53 -1.55 -2.90
N ALA A 49 -8.87 -2.66 -3.56
CA ALA A 49 -9.64 -3.74 -2.95
C ALA A 49 -8.90 -4.34 -1.75
N ALA A 50 -7.61 -4.69 -1.91
CA ALA A 50 -6.80 -5.22 -0.81
C ALA A 50 -6.64 -4.23 0.35
N LEU A 51 -6.41 -2.94 0.05
CA LEU A 51 -6.33 -1.89 1.07
C LEU A 51 -7.66 -1.68 1.82
N ASN A 52 -8.80 -1.78 1.13
CA ASN A 52 -10.12 -1.68 1.76
C ASN A 52 -10.40 -2.89 2.66
N SER A 53 -10.04 -4.10 2.22
CA SER A 53 -10.12 -5.31 3.06
C SER A 53 -9.28 -5.16 4.33
N LEU A 54 -8.05 -4.68 4.20
CA LEU A 54 -7.18 -4.37 5.34
C LEU A 54 -7.82 -3.34 6.29
N HIS A 55 -8.39 -2.26 5.75
CA HIS A 55 -9.03 -1.21 6.54
C HIS A 55 -10.18 -1.75 7.40
N VAL A 56 -11.07 -2.53 6.79
CA VAL A 56 -12.21 -3.18 7.48
C VAL A 56 -11.69 -4.14 8.54
N TRP A 57 -10.74 -5.01 8.17
CA TRP A 57 -10.17 -5.99 9.10
C TRP A 57 -9.55 -5.32 10.33
N LEU A 58 -8.77 -4.24 10.15
CA LEU A 58 -8.19 -3.48 11.26
C LEU A 58 -9.25 -2.90 12.20
N ALA A 59 -10.36 -2.44 11.65
CA ALA A 59 -11.48 -1.89 12.43
C ALA A 59 -12.19 -2.98 13.23
N GLU A 60 -12.50 -4.12 12.60
CA GLU A 60 -13.13 -5.28 13.24
C GLU A 60 -12.28 -5.87 14.37
N HIS A 61 -10.95 -5.84 14.23
CA HIS A 61 -10.00 -6.38 15.20
C HIS A 61 -9.47 -5.34 16.20
N ASN A 62 -10.15 -4.21 16.36
CA ASN A 62 -9.88 -3.20 17.40
C ASN A 62 -8.45 -2.61 17.37
N TYR A 63 -7.82 -2.47 16.20
CA TYR A 63 -6.53 -1.78 16.06
C TYR A 63 -6.68 -0.26 16.11
N THR A 64 -7.16 0.28 17.23
CA THR A 64 -7.65 1.67 17.32
C THR A 64 -6.57 2.74 17.45
N GLN A 65 -5.40 2.40 18.00
CA GLN A 65 -4.32 3.36 18.21
C GLN A 65 -3.48 3.53 16.93
N ILE A 66 -3.11 4.78 16.62
CA ILE A 66 -2.35 5.13 15.41
C ILE A 66 -1.07 5.85 15.80
N TYR A 67 0.03 5.46 15.17
CA TYR A 67 1.30 6.16 15.20
C TYR A 67 1.81 6.35 13.76
N VAL A 68 2.31 7.55 13.44
CA VAL A 68 2.84 7.89 12.12
C VAL A 68 4.27 8.35 12.28
N ASP A 69 5.17 7.78 11.49
CA ASP A 69 6.58 8.13 11.43
C ASP A 69 6.99 8.45 9.99
N GLN A 70 7.53 9.63 9.77
CA GLN A 70 8.07 10.02 8.47
C GLN A 70 9.54 9.64 8.42
N ARG A 71 9.85 8.54 7.72
CA ARG A 71 11.19 7.95 7.64
C ARG A 71 12.11 8.77 6.74
N THR A 72 11.56 9.26 5.63
CA THR A 72 12.19 10.20 4.69
C THR A 72 11.11 11.16 4.19
N PRO A 73 11.44 12.22 3.43
CA PRO A 73 10.43 13.10 2.85
C PRO A 73 9.33 12.34 2.08
N ASP A 74 9.69 11.22 1.43
CA ASP A 74 8.78 10.45 0.59
C ASP A 74 8.33 9.11 1.20
N ILE A 75 8.93 8.61 2.28
CA ILE A 75 8.56 7.34 2.91
C ILE A 75 7.92 7.58 4.26
N VAL A 76 6.68 7.10 4.40
CA VAL A 76 5.88 7.22 5.63
C VAL A 76 5.55 5.83 6.17
N ALA A 77 5.84 5.62 7.45
CA ALA A 77 5.40 4.47 8.20
C ALA A 77 4.13 4.81 8.99
N VAL A 78 3.08 4.00 8.87
CA VAL A 78 1.86 4.13 9.67
C VAL A 78 1.65 2.83 10.44
N THR A 79 1.63 2.93 11.76
CA THR A 79 1.39 1.81 12.67
C THR A 79 -0.02 1.88 13.24
N ARG A 80 -0.75 0.79 13.11
CA ARG A 80 -2.02 0.53 13.81
C ARG A 80 -1.74 -0.44 14.96
N HIS A 81 -2.17 -0.11 16.17
CA HIS A 81 -1.93 -0.89 17.38
C HIS A 81 -3.23 -1.27 18.06
N ASN A 82 -3.37 -2.54 18.42
CA ASN A 82 -4.48 -3.04 19.21
C ASN A 82 -4.16 -2.82 20.70
N PRO A 83 -4.95 -2.00 21.43
CA PRO A 83 -4.66 -1.65 22.82
C PRO A 83 -4.84 -2.80 23.81
N VAL A 84 -5.48 -3.90 23.40
CA VAL A 84 -5.75 -5.09 24.23
C VAL A 84 -4.71 -6.18 23.98
N THR A 85 -4.53 -6.57 22.71
CA THR A 85 -3.59 -7.67 22.35
C THR A 85 -2.15 -7.20 22.23
N HIS A 86 -1.92 -5.88 22.12
CA HIS A 86 -0.63 -5.26 21.83
C HIS A 86 0.00 -5.65 20.49
N GLU A 87 -0.79 -6.26 19.60
CA GLU A 87 -0.39 -6.53 18.22
C GLU A 87 -0.29 -5.22 17.43
N LYS A 88 0.56 -5.24 16.40
CA LYS A 88 0.82 -4.09 15.54
C LYS A 88 0.69 -4.48 14.09
N VAL A 89 0.11 -3.59 13.30
CA VAL A 89 0.18 -3.64 11.85
C VAL A 89 0.91 -2.39 11.38
N ILE A 90 2.04 -2.57 10.71
CA ILE A 90 2.89 -1.47 10.23
C ILE A 90 2.82 -1.43 8.71
N MET A 91 2.39 -0.31 8.15
CA MET A 91 2.44 -0.01 6.73
C MET A 91 3.61 0.93 6.44
N LEU A 92 4.50 0.55 5.54
CA LEU A 92 5.41 1.48 4.87
C LEU A 92 4.83 1.86 3.51
N ALA A 93 4.73 3.15 3.23
CA ALA A 93 4.29 3.67 1.95
C ALA A 93 5.37 4.59 1.38
N TYR A 94 5.84 4.30 0.17
CA TYR A 94 6.73 5.18 -0.57
C TYR A 94 5.91 6.02 -1.54
N THR A 95 5.83 7.30 -1.27
CA THR A 95 5.08 8.27 -2.06
C THR A 95 5.83 8.66 -3.33
N ALA A 96 5.10 9.27 -4.26
CA ALA A 96 5.59 9.74 -5.55
C ALA A 96 5.22 11.22 -5.75
N PHE A 97 5.53 12.08 -4.76
CA PHE A 97 5.10 13.49 -4.78
C PHE A 97 5.77 14.30 -5.90
N ASN A 98 7.01 13.96 -6.26
CA ASN A 98 7.76 14.65 -7.28
C ASN A 98 7.97 13.75 -8.51
N LYS A 99 7.32 14.10 -9.63
CA LYS A 99 7.44 13.40 -10.91
C LYS A 99 8.87 13.33 -11.45
N ASN A 100 9.75 14.23 -11.04
CA ASN A 100 11.15 14.28 -11.47
C ASN A 100 12.08 13.44 -10.56
N ALA A 101 11.56 12.89 -9.46
CA ALA A 101 12.33 12.13 -8.47
C ALA A 101 11.74 10.73 -8.22
N ILE A 102 11.15 10.13 -9.26
CA ILE A 102 10.60 8.77 -9.18
C ILE A 102 11.76 7.77 -9.09
N CYS A 103 11.77 6.98 -8.03
CA CYS A 103 12.69 5.87 -7.84
C CYS A 103 12.06 4.58 -8.39
N TYR A 104 12.72 3.94 -9.35
CA TYR A 104 12.23 2.69 -9.97
C TYR A 104 12.80 1.42 -9.32
N ASP A 105 13.68 1.57 -8.33
CA ASP A 105 14.32 0.44 -7.65
C ASP A 105 14.17 0.54 -6.14
N CYS A 106 15.25 0.79 -5.37
CA CYS A 106 15.20 0.88 -3.91
C CYS A 106 15.63 2.27 -3.42
N PRO A 107 14.90 2.90 -2.48
CA PRO A 107 15.33 4.15 -1.86
C PRO A 107 16.52 3.94 -0.92
N ALA A 108 17.38 4.95 -0.81
CA ALA A 108 18.38 5.01 0.24
C ALA A 108 17.71 5.39 1.57
N VAL A 109 17.31 4.38 2.35
CA VAL A 109 16.68 4.55 3.66
C VAL A 109 17.19 3.49 4.62
N GLU A 110 17.27 3.86 5.90
CA GLU A 110 17.64 2.93 6.96
C GLU A 110 16.54 1.88 7.20
N ASP A 111 16.97 0.69 7.61
CA ASP A 111 16.08 -0.40 8.01
C ASP A 111 15.02 0.06 9.01
N LEU A 112 13.78 -0.39 8.80
CA LEU A 112 12.75 -0.24 9.81
C LEU A 112 12.99 -1.26 10.92
N THR A 113 13.30 -0.78 12.12
CA THR A 113 13.38 -1.62 13.32
C THR A 113 12.00 -1.75 13.95
N PHE A 114 11.66 -2.95 14.41
CA PHE A 114 10.41 -3.20 15.11
C PHE A 114 10.59 -4.14 16.30
N THR A 115 9.67 -4.05 17.26
CA THR A 115 9.62 -4.92 18.45
C THR A 115 8.46 -5.90 18.31
N GLY A 116 8.69 -7.16 18.66
CA GLY A 116 7.74 -8.26 18.48
C GLY A 116 8.23 -9.29 17.47
N VAL A 117 7.37 -10.27 17.19
CA VAL A 117 7.62 -11.31 16.20
C VAL A 117 6.81 -11.00 14.96
N LEU A 118 7.43 -11.12 13.78
CA LEU A 118 6.71 -11.11 12.52
C LEU A 118 5.73 -12.29 12.47
N ASP A 119 4.45 -11.98 12.35
CA ASP A 119 3.40 -12.97 12.09
C ASP A 119 3.33 -13.24 10.59
N GLU A 120 3.09 -12.20 9.80
CA GLU A 120 3.01 -12.26 8.34
C GLU A 120 3.30 -10.91 7.68
N ILE A 121 3.57 -10.96 6.38
CA ILE A 121 3.48 -9.80 5.50
C ILE A 121 2.06 -9.81 4.91
N VAL A 122 1.20 -8.96 5.47
CA VAL A 122 -0.22 -8.90 5.12
C VAL A 122 -0.41 -8.51 3.67
N LEU A 123 0.38 -7.54 3.18
CA LEU A 123 0.18 -6.96 1.86
C LEU A 123 1.50 -6.42 1.29
N GLU A 124 1.77 -6.73 0.04
CA GLU A 124 2.72 -6.02 -0.82
C GLU A 124 1.98 -5.45 -2.03
N ILE A 125 2.17 -4.17 -2.29
CA ILE A 125 1.71 -3.50 -3.51
C ILE A 125 2.93 -2.90 -4.18
N GLU A 126 3.17 -3.30 -5.41
CA GLU A 126 4.19 -2.74 -6.27
C GLU A 126 3.52 -1.98 -7.40
N PHE A 127 3.79 -0.69 -7.49
CA PHE A 127 3.32 0.15 -8.58
C PHE A 127 4.46 0.36 -9.57
N SER A 128 4.17 0.18 -10.85
CA SER A 128 5.08 0.50 -11.94
C SER A 128 4.33 1.29 -13.01
N TYR A 129 5.04 2.23 -13.61
CA TYR A 129 4.50 3.04 -14.69
C TYR A 129 5.52 3.13 -15.81
N THR A 130 5.07 2.89 -17.03
CA THR A 130 5.82 3.15 -18.25
C THR A 130 4.96 4.04 -19.12
N ASP A 131 5.48 5.20 -19.51
CA ASP A 131 4.74 6.10 -20.40
C ASP A 131 4.58 5.45 -21.78
N LYS A 132 3.33 5.08 -22.09
CA LYS A 132 2.93 4.54 -23.40
C LYS A 132 2.17 5.58 -24.23
N GLY A 133 2.25 6.85 -23.86
CA GLY A 133 1.47 7.92 -24.43
C GLY A 133 0.02 7.93 -23.93
N ARG A 134 -0.72 8.95 -24.35
CA ARG A 134 -2.11 9.14 -23.95
C ARG A 134 -3.00 8.10 -24.64
N GLN A 135 -3.81 7.40 -23.85
CA GLN A 135 -4.93 6.65 -24.39
C GLN A 135 -6.09 7.63 -24.60
N GLU A 136 -6.59 7.69 -25.82
CA GLU A 136 -7.74 8.53 -26.17
C GLU A 136 -8.90 7.63 -26.62
N SER A 137 -10.09 8.08 -26.28
CA SER A 137 -11.37 7.49 -26.70
C SER A 137 -12.36 8.64 -26.85
N GLU A 138 -13.09 8.62 -27.96
CA GLU A 138 -14.09 9.64 -28.30
C GLU A 138 -15.34 9.53 -27.43
N ASP A 139 -15.66 8.33 -26.94
CA ASP A 139 -16.90 7.99 -26.24
C ASP A 139 -16.70 7.67 -24.75
N LYS A 140 -15.48 7.35 -24.32
CA LYS A 140 -15.18 6.90 -22.95
C LYS A 140 -14.03 7.64 -22.26
N ILE A 141 -14.18 7.75 -20.95
CA ILE A 141 -13.14 8.21 -20.03
C ILE A 141 -12.25 7.01 -19.71
N VAL A 142 -11.02 7.05 -20.21
CA VAL A 142 -10.01 6.01 -20.05
C VAL A 142 -8.91 6.42 -19.06
N GLY A 143 -8.37 5.41 -18.39
CA GLY A 143 -7.27 5.56 -17.44
C GLY A 143 -5.91 5.78 -18.10
N LEU A 144 -4.89 5.92 -17.25
CA LEU A 144 -3.51 6.04 -17.65
C LEU A 144 -3.00 4.77 -18.34
N ASN A 145 -2.40 4.92 -19.53
CA ASN A 145 -1.83 3.80 -20.26
C ASN A 145 -0.45 3.44 -19.70
N GLY A 146 -0.19 2.14 -19.49
CA GLY A 146 1.12 1.66 -19.06
C GLY A 146 1.37 1.71 -17.55
N ALA A 147 0.35 2.02 -16.75
CA ALA A 147 0.37 1.67 -15.34
C ALA A 147 0.37 0.13 -15.17
N LYS A 148 0.89 -0.37 -14.06
CA LYS A 148 0.74 -1.77 -13.65
C LYS A 148 0.86 -1.82 -12.15
N VAL A 149 -0.05 -2.57 -11.53
CA VAL A 149 -0.02 -2.85 -10.11
C VAL A 149 0.09 -4.35 -9.88
N GLU A 150 1.02 -4.76 -9.03
CA GLU A 150 1.10 -6.13 -8.55
C GLU A 150 0.76 -6.15 -7.07
N VAL A 151 -0.20 -7.00 -6.70
CA VAL A 151 -0.66 -7.16 -5.32
C VAL A 151 -0.33 -8.58 -4.88
N ARG A 152 0.26 -8.71 -3.69
CA ARG A 152 0.55 -10.00 -3.06
C ARG A 152 0.09 -9.92 -1.62
N GLU A 153 -0.65 -10.92 -1.16
CA GLU A 153 -1.30 -10.92 0.15
C GLU A 153 -0.83 -12.14 0.94
N HIS A 154 -0.78 -12.02 2.26
CA HIS A 154 -0.50 -13.12 3.20
C HIS A 154 0.79 -13.90 2.88
N LEU A 155 1.91 -13.17 2.74
CA LEU A 155 3.23 -13.75 2.47
C LEU A 155 3.97 -14.10 3.76
N LYS A 156 4.77 -15.16 3.71
CA LYS A 156 5.77 -15.44 4.75
C LYS A 156 6.97 -14.50 4.58
N GLY A 157 7.72 -14.28 5.66
CA GLY A 157 8.82 -13.30 5.68
C GLY A 157 9.87 -13.45 4.57
N ASN A 158 10.17 -14.69 4.15
CA ASN A 158 11.17 -14.96 3.11
C ASN A 158 10.64 -14.81 1.67
N ASP A 159 9.32 -14.78 1.49
CA ASP A 159 8.66 -14.77 0.18
C ASP A 159 8.43 -13.33 -0.34
N SER A 160 8.74 -12.33 0.49
CA SER A 160 8.65 -10.91 0.15
C SER A 160 9.43 -10.58 -1.13
N LYS A 161 8.83 -9.84 -2.06
CA LYS A 161 9.57 -9.26 -3.20
C LYS A 161 10.10 -7.87 -2.85
N LEU A 162 9.45 -7.16 -1.94
CA LEU A 162 9.78 -5.76 -1.66
C LEU A 162 10.85 -5.57 -0.59
N ALA A 163 10.95 -6.52 0.35
CA ALA A 163 11.79 -6.43 1.51
C ALA A 163 12.50 -7.75 1.85
N ILE A 164 13.41 -7.66 2.82
CA ILE A 164 14.03 -8.77 3.53
C ILE A 164 13.79 -8.51 5.00
N ILE A 165 13.14 -9.46 5.68
CA ILE A 165 12.86 -9.35 7.11
C ILE A 165 13.83 -10.24 7.87
N LYS A 166 14.60 -9.63 8.78
CA LYS A 166 15.47 -10.33 9.72
C LYS A 166 14.80 -10.31 11.09
N GLN A 167 14.36 -11.48 11.55
CA GLN A 167 13.79 -11.67 12.87
C GLN A 167 14.89 -12.08 13.86
N TYR A 168 14.94 -11.41 15.00
CA TYR A 168 15.73 -11.77 16.18
C TYR A 168 14.77 -12.21 17.30
N GLU A 169 15.30 -12.53 18.50
CA GLU A 169 14.47 -13.02 19.61
C GLU A 169 13.29 -12.11 19.90
N THR A 170 13.51 -10.82 20.18
CA THR A 170 12.44 -9.89 20.64
C THR A 170 12.18 -8.72 19.69
N ASN A 171 12.96 -8.61 18.63
CA ASN A 171 12.89 -7.52 17.67
C ASN A 171 13.22 -8.02 16.26
N GLY A 172 13.00 -7.17 15.28
CA GLY A 172 13.33 -7.46 13.90
C GLY A 172 13.71 -6.21 13.13
N LYS A 173 14.25 -6.44 11.94
CA LYS A 173 14.59 -5.41 10.97
C LYS A 173 13.93 -5.76 9.64
N LEU A 174 13.27 -4.77 9.05
CA LEU A 174 12.80 -4.82 7.67
C LEU A 174 13.73 -3.96 6.83
N HIS A 175 14.48 -4.63 5.95
CA HIS A 175 15.35 -4.01 4.96
C HIS A 175 14.63 -3.98 3.61
N LEU A 176 14.49 -2.81 2.99
CA LEU A 176 13.90 -2.70 1.65
C LEU A 176 14.92 -3.14 0.60
N LYS A 177 14.52 -4.02 -0.33
CA LYS A 177 15.40 -4.51 -1.40
C LYS A 177 15.03 -3.97 -2.78
N HIS A 178 13.73 -3.89 -3.07
CA HIS A 178 13.18 -3.37 -4.31
C HIS A 178 11.84 -2.74 -3.95
N PHE A 179 11.83 -1.43 -3.78
CA PHE A 179 10.66 -0.71 -3.28
C PHE A 179 10.51 0.58 -4.09
N PRO A 180 9.99 0.51 -5.32
CA PRO A 180 9.87 1.68 -6.18
C PRO A 180 8.84 2.66 -5.62
N SER A 181 8.93 3.93 -6.02
CA SER A 181 7.96 4.97 -5.66
C SER A 181 6.55 4.54 -6.05
N GLY A 182 5.60 4.72 -5.13
CA GLY A 182 4.22 4.22 -5.24
C GLY A 182 3.99 2.86 -4.59
N SER A 183 5.04 2.17 -4.13
CA SER A 183 4.93 0.87 -3.47
C SER A 183 4.50 0.97 -2.01
N VAL A 184 3.86 -0.09 -1.54
CA VAL A 184 3.37 -0.24 -0.17
C VAL A 184 3.71 -1.64 0.34
N ILE A 185 4.18 -1.76 1.57
CA ILE A 185 4.32 -3.03 2.28
C ILE A 185 3.66 -2.93 3.65
N VAL A 186 2.92 -3.96 4.04
CA VAL A 186 2.22 -4.05 5.32
C VAL A 186 2.65 -5.32 6.03
N ILE A 187 3.14 -5.19 7.25
CA ILE A 187 3.53 -6.31 8.10
C ILE A 187 2.67 -6.34 9.36
N LYS A 188 2.37 -7.55 9.84
CA LYS A 188 1.71 -7.78 11.11
C LYS A 188 2.71 -8.36 12.11
N LEU A 189 2.71 -7.80 13.30
CA LEU A 189 3.58 -8.18 14.40
C LEU A 189 2.74 -8.59 15.61
N VAL A 190 3.12 -9.70 16.22
CA VAL A 190 2.53 -10.20 17.45
C VAL A 190 3.48 -10.00 18.62
N LYS A 191 2.91 -9.88 19.82
CA LYS A 191 3.68 -9.82 21.06
C LYS A 191 4.39 -11.16 21.28
N LEU A 192 5.62 -11.10 21.77
CA LEU A 192 6.30 -12.30 22.26
C LEU A 192 5.56 -12.83 23.50
N GLN A 193 5.00 -14.03 23.43
CA GLN A 193 4.61 -14.75 24.65
C GLN A 193 5.89 -15.22 25.30
N LEU A 194 6.30 -14.56 26.39
CA LEU A 194 7.26 -15.14 27.31
C LEU A 194 6.59 -16.39 27.86
N ILE A 195 7.09 -17.57 27.46
CA ILE A 195 6.76 -18.80 28.16
C ILE A 195 7.27 -18.59 29.58
N SER A 196 6.36 -18.34 30.53
CA SER A 196 6.66 -18.49 31.94
C SER A 196 6.96 -19.97 32.14
N CYS A 197 8.24 -20.33 32.18
CA CYS A 197 8.65 -21.58 32.79
C CYS A 197 8.28 -21.46 34.28
N GLU A 198 7.11 -22.01 34.63
CA GLU A 198 6.83 -22.46 36.01
C GLU A 198 7.53 -23.79 36.26
#